data_AF-A0A521WEK0-F1
#
_entry.id   AF-A0A521WEK0-F1
#
_cell.length_a   1.000
_cell.length_b   1.000
_cell.length_c   1.000
_cell.angle_alpha   90.00
_cell.angle_beta   90.00
_cell.angle_gamma   90.00
#
_symmetry.space_group_name_H-M   'P 1'
#
loop_
_entity.id
_entity.type
_entity.pdbx_description
1 polymer ?
#
loop_
_entity_poly.entity_id
_entity_poly.type
_entity_poly.pdbx_seq_one_letter_code
_entity_poly.pdbx_strand_id
1 'polypeptide(L)'
;AALDDERGTVIENSVVKGLKKVAQEQVAKHEEAIAKRREDIALLADASLEQKRKVILDELKPLEERAGGEREAVYAEFQERIQELEELVDPAENDKMVLLTEARYKEMQERYGNVFEAGMGAEAILKILEHVDVEKLREKMQSEIHSTSGQRRKKATKRLKVIESLRRSGNHPSWMVFSVLPVMPPELRPMVQLDGGRFATSDLNDLYRRVINRNNRLKRLLELGAPEIIIRNEKRMLQEAVDSLIDNGRRGRAVAGSGNHKLKSLSDMLKGKQGRFRQNLLGKRVDYSGRSVIVVGPELKLHQCGLPKRMALELFKPFVMHALVSRGIAHNIKSAKRIVERARPEVWDVLDEVIHTRPVLLNRAPTLHRLGIQAFEPVLIEGSAIQIHPLVCTAFNADFDGDQMAVHVPLSREAVAEARQIMLSTHNLLSPGSGEPIIAPTLDMVLGCYYLTMDRPHGRGAYRPAK
;
A
#
# COMPACT_ATOMS: atom_id res chain seq x y z
N ALA A 1 -22.08 -32.70 44.20
CA ALA A 1 -22.04 -31.35 43.60
C ALA A 1 -20.85 -30.62 44.18
N ALA A 2 -19.98 -29.92 43.46
CA ALA A 2 -19.65 -29.74 42.04
C ALA A 2 -18.35 -28.90 42.10
N LEU A 3 -17.23 -29.43 41.60
CA LEU A 3 -16.54 -29.01 40.36
C LEU A 3 -15.87 -27.62 40.41
N ASP A 4 -14.54 -27.70 40.31
CA ASP A 4 -13.66 -26.96 39.40
C ASP A 4 -13.24 -25.49 39.59
N ASP A 5 -11.95 -25.35 39.29
CA ASP A 5 -11.24 -24.30 38.53
C ASP A 5 -10.39 -23.24 39.25
N GLU A 6 -9.10 -23.60 39.32
CA GLU A 6 -7.88 -22.87 38.96
C GLU A 6 -7.97 -21.43 38.41
N ARG A 7 -7.02 -20.59 38.89
CA ARG A 7 -6.00 -19.81 38.14
C ARG A 7 -5.20 -19.02 39.21
N GLY A 8 -3.88 -19.11 39.37
CA GLY A 8 -2.81 -19.23 38.38
C GLY A 8 -1.95 -17.96 38.46
N THR A 9 -1.04 -17.88 39.44
CA THR A 9 -0.04 -16.80 39.54
C THR A 9 1.28 -17.22 38.89
N VAL A 10 1.68 -16.41 37.92
CA VAL A 10 2.98 -16.27 37.25
C VAL A 10 4.16 -16.92 37.99
N ILE A 11 4.87 -17.80 37.29
CA ILE A 11 6.12 -18.42 37.75
C ILE A 11 7.21 -17.32 37.76
N GLU A 12 7.28 -16.57 38.85
CA GLU A 12 8.44 -15.73 39.16
C GLU A 12 9.61 -16.62 39.60
N ASN A 13 10.84 -16.08 39.55
CA ASN A 13 12.07 -16.68 40.10
C ASN A 13 11.96 -17.19 41.56
N SER A 14 10.85 -16.89 42.24
CA SER A 14 10.45 -17.41 43.55
C SER A 14 10.01 -18.88 43.53
N VAL A 15 9.40 -19.40 42.45
CA VAL A 15 8.91 -20.80 42.37
C VAL A 15 10.07 -21.78 42.14
N VAL A 16 11.04 -21.40 41.30
CA VAL A 16 12.30 -22.15 41.12
C VAL A 16 13.14 -22.12 42.40
N LYS A 17 13.13 -21.00 43.13
CA LYS A 17 13.73 -20.92 44.48
C LYS A 17 12.95 -21.75 45.51
N GLY A 18 11.62 -21.81 45.42
CA GLY A 18 10.75 -22.57 46.31
C GLY A 18 10.93 -24.08 46.16
N LEU A 19 10.99 -24.59 44.92
CA LEU A 19 11.31 -25.99 44.64
C LEU A 19 12.72 -26.37 45.10
N LYS A 20 13.71 -25.49 44.90
CA LYS A 20 15.06 -25.69 45.45
C LYS A 20 15.07 -25.67 46.99
N LYS A 21 14.24 -24.84 47.62
CA LYS A 21 14.14 -24.73 49.08
C LYS A 21 13.41 -25.93 49.71
N VAL A 22 12.35 -26.43 49.08
CA VAL A 22 11.63 -27.64 49.50
C VAL A 22 12.49 -28.88 49.29
N ALA A 23 13.25 -28.96 48.19
CA ALA A 23 14.22 -30.02 47.97
C ALA A 23 15.34 -29.97 49.02
N GLN A 24 15.86 -28.79 49.37
CA GLN A 24 16.86 -28.62 50.42
C GLN A 24 16.31 -28.91 51.83
N GLU A 25 15.06 -28.54 52.14
CA GLU A 25 14.42 -28.82 53.43
C GLU A 25 14.09 -30.31 53.60
N GLN A 26 13.72 -31.02 52.53
CA GLN A 26 13.54 -32.47 52.60
C GLN A 26 14.88 -33.21 52.74
N VAL A 27 15.94 -32.75 52.07
CA VAL A 27 17.29 -33.30 52.24
C VAL A 27 17.79 -33.05 53.66
N ALA A 28 17.60 -31.84 54.21
CA ALA A 28 18.01 -31.49 55.57
C ALA A 28 17.27 -32.29 56.66
N LYS A 29 15.96 -32.54 56.49
CA LYS A 29 15.18 -33.41 57.40
C LYS A 29 15.66 -34.86 57.36
N HIS A 30 16.07 -35.35 56.19
CA HIS A 30 16.66 -36.68 56.08
C HIS A 30 18.06 -36.75 56.69
N GLU A 31 18.87 -35.70 56.56
CA GLU A 31 20.20 -35.60 57.18
C GLU A 31 20.13 -35.50 58.71
N GLU A 32 19.17 -34.75 59.28
CA GLU A 32 18.91 -34.71 60.73
C GLU A 32 18.43 -36.06 61.29
N ALA A 33 17.59 -36.78 60.54
CA ALA A 33 17.13 -38.12 60.94
C ALA A 33 18.27 -39.15 60.92
N ILE A 34 19.22 -39.01 59.98
CA ILE A 34 20.43 -39.84 59.92
C ILE A 34 21.40 -39.46 61.05
N ALA A 35 21.57 -38.17 61.34
CA ALA A 35 22.43 -37.68 62.42
C ALA A 35 21.94 -38.14 63.81
N LYS A 36 20.63 -38.07 64.09
CA LYS A 36 20.03 -38.60 65.33
C LYS A 36 20.23 -40.11 65.49
N ARG A 37 20.04 -40.89 64.41
CA ARG A 37 20.35 -42.32 64.43
C ARG A 37 21.83 -42.60 64.65
N ARG A 38 22.72 -41.72 64.20
CA ARG A 38 24.17 -41.82 64.38
C ARG A 38 24.59 -41.54 65.83
N GLU A 39 23.93 -40.58 66.50
CA GLU A 39 24.12 -40.29 67.93
C GLU A 39 23.54 -41.39 68.84
N ASP A 40 22.36 -41.93 68.52
CA ASP A 40 21.75 -43.04 69.28
C ASP A 40 22.60 -44.32 69.25
N ILE A 41 23.36 -44.53 68.17
CA ILE A 41 24.33 -45.64 68.03
C ILE A 41 25.65 -45.36 68.78
N ALA A 42 25.97 -44.10 69.08
CA ALA A 42 27.20 -43.71 69.77
C ALA A 42 27.12 -43.85 71.31
N LEU A 43 25.92 -43.83 71.90
CA LEU A 43 25.69 -43.83 73.36
C LEU A 43 25.58 -45.22 74.01
N LEU A 44 25.56 -46.30 73.24
CA LEU A 44 25.53 -47.69 73.74
C LEU A 44 26.87 -48.39 73.45
N ALA A 45 27.89 -48.07 74.25
CA ALA A 45 29.19 -48.71 74.20
C ALA A 45 29.39 -49.64 75.40
N ASP A 46 29.17 -50.94 75.19
CA ASP A 46 29.85 -51.97 75.95
C ASP A 46 30.23 -53.15 75.05
N ALA A 47 31.36 -53.77 75.38
CA ALA A 47 32.19 -54.57 74.48
C ALA A 47 31.51 -55.84 73.93
N SER A 48 30.79 -55.72 72.80
CA SER A 48 30.38 -56.83 71.90
C SER A 48 30.03 -56.36 70.47
N LEU A 49 30.44 -55.16 70.08
CA LEU A 49 29.83 -54.41 68.97
C LEU A 49 30.66 -54.31 67.68
N GLU A 50 31.81 -54.98 67.52
CA GLU A 50 32.51 -54.98 66.21
C GLU A 50 31.80 -55.86 65.18
N GLN A 51 31.28 -57.02 65.59
CA GLN A 51 30.50 -57.89 64.71
C GLN A 51 29.15 -57.29 64.36
N LYS A 52 28.42 -56.71 65.33
CA LYS A 52 27.14 -56.03 65.07
C LYS A 52 27.30 -54.72 64.29
N ARG A 53 28.36 -53.94 64.50
CA ARG A 53 28.68 -52.78 63.63
C ARG A 53 28.96 -53.20 62.20
N LYS A 54 29.76 -54.25 61.97
CA LYS A 54 30.02 -54.75 60.61
C LYS A 54 28.75 -55.23 59.92
N VAL A 55 27.91 -56.00 60.61
CA VAL A 55 26.63 -56.47 60.06
C VAL A 55 25.70 -55.30 59.73
N ILE A 56 25.57 -54.31 60.63
CA ILE A 56 24.73 -53.13 60.38
C ILE A 56 25.31 -52.23 59.27
N LEU A 57 26.64 -52.10 59.16
CA LEU A 57 27.29 -51.38 58.06
C LEU A 57 27.19 -52.12 56.72
N ASP A 58 27.30 -53.44 56.72
CA ASP A 58 27.11 -54.29 55.54
C ASP A 58 25.63 -54.35 55.11
N GLU A 59 24.68 -54.13 56.03
CA GLU A 59 23.26 -53.94 55.72
C GLU A 59 22.92 -52.49 55.29
N LEU A 60 23.61 -51.48 55.82
CA LEU A 60 23.42 -50.06 55.47
C LEU A 60 24.01 -49.69 54.12
N LYS A 61 25.20 -50.20 53.77
CA LYS A 61 25.84 -49.94 52.46
C LYS A 61 24.94 -50.22 51.26
N PRO A 62 24.28 -51.38 51.13
CA PRO A 62 23.38 -51.64 50.00
C PRO A 62 22.11 -50.78 50.04
N LEU A 63 21.69 -50.30 51.23
CA LEU A 63 20.59 -49.35 51.36
C LEU A 63 20.99 -47.93 50.94
N GLU A 64 22.20 -47.48 51.27
CA GLU A 64 22.76 -46.20 50.82
C GLU A 64 23.07 -46.21 49.32
N GLU A 65 23.61 -47.32 48.79
CA GLU A 65 23.81 -47.49 47.35
C GLU A 65 22.47 -47.56 46.58
N ARG A 66 21.44 -48.21 47.15
CA ARG A 66 20.07 -48.16 46.59
C ARG A 66 19.48 -46.76 46.65
N ALA A 67 19.57 -46.07 47.78
CA ALA A 67 19.05 -44.71 47.93
C ALA A 67 19.81 -43.69 47.07
N GLY A 68 21.12 -43.89 46.89
CA GLY A 68 21.96 -43.12 45.97
C GLY A 68 21.58 -43.38 44.51
N GLY A 69 21.41 -44.64 44.12
CA GLY A 69 20.94 -45.02 42.79
C GLY A 69 19.52 -44.55 42.48
N GLU A 70 18.61 -44.60 43.45
CA GLU A 70 17.25 -44.04 43.34
C GLU A 70 17.29 -42.51 43.21
N ARG A 71 18.14 -41.82 43.99
CA ARG A 71 18.34 -40.37 43.84
C ARG A 71 18.90 -40.01 42.46
N GLU A 72 19.93 -40.71 42.00
CA GLU A 72 20.54 -40.46 40.69
C GLU A 72 19.55 -40.74 39.54
N ALA A 73 18.76 -41.81 39.64
CA ALA A 73 17.70 -42.10 38.67
C ALA A 73 16.64 -40.99 38.63
N VAL A 74 16.21 -40.50 39.79
CA VAL A 74 15.25 -39.40 39.90
C VAL A 74 15.83 -38.09 39.35
N TYR A 75 17.08 -37.77 39.66
CA TYR A 75 17.76 -36.58 39.12
C TYR A 75 17.94 -36.65 37.61
N ALA A 76 18.26 -37.82 37.05
CA ALA A 76 18.38 -38.04 35.62
C ALA A 76 17.02 -37.88 34.91
N GLU A 77 15.95 -38.46 35.46
CA GLU A 77 14.59 -38.29 34.92
C GLU A 77 14.15 -36.82 34.93
N PHE A 78 14.39 -36.09 36.02
CA PHE A 78 14.05 -34.67 36.09
C PHE A 78 14.95 -33.81 35.19
N GLN A 79 16.23 -34.15 35.00
CA GLN A 79 17.09 -33.44 34.05
C GLN A 79 16.61 -33.60 32.61
N GLU A 80 16.18 -34.80 32.22
CA GLU A 80 15.65 -35.06 30.88
C GLU A 80 14.37 -34.26 30.64
N ARG A 81 13.45 -34.24 31.63
CA ARG A 81 12.25 -33.37 31.60
C ARG A 81 12.57 -31.89 31.54
N ILE A 82 13.58 -31.42 32.28
CA ILE A 82 14.01 -30.02 32.26
C ILE A 82 14.57 -29.67 30.87
N GLN A 83 15.38 -30.56 30.26
CA GLN A 83 15.86 -30.35 28.90
C GLN A 83 14.72 -30.29 27.88
N GLU A 84 13.72 -31.17 27.98
CA GLU A 84 12.52 -31.11 27.12
C GLU A 84 11.77 -29.78 27.24
N LEU A 85 11.67 -29.22 28.46
CA LEU A 85 11.02 -27.94 28.71
C LEU A 85 11.91 -26.74 28.30
N GLU A 86 13.23 -26.83 28.46
CA GLU A 86 14.19 -25.83 27.98
C GLU A 86 14.20 -25.73 26.45
N GLU A 87 13.75 -26.75 25.72
CA GLU A 87 13.48 -26.62 24.29
C GLU A 87 12.30 -25.68 23.99
N LEU A 88 11.31 -25.59 24.88
CA LEU A 88 10.12 -24.74 24.77
C LEU A 88 10.41 -23.33 25.29
N VAL A 89 11.27 -22.61 24.58
CA VAL A 89 11.70 -21.26 24.98
C VAL A 89 10.65 -20.21 24.58
N ASP A 90 10.44 -19.21 25.44
CA ASP A 90 9.59 -18.04 25.13
C ASP A 90 10.06 -17.38 23.81
N PRO A 91 9.22 -17.35 22.77
CA PRO A 91 9.54 -16.73 21.50
C PRO A 91 9.88 -15.23 21.61
N ALA A 92 9.33 -14.53 22.59
CA ALA A 92 9.54 -13.10 22.79
C ALA A 92 10.95 -12.79 23.33
N GLU A 93 11.52 -13.66 24.15
CA GLU A 93 12.87 -13.44 24.72
C GLU A 93 13.99 -13.92 23.80
N ASN A 94 13.84 -15.09 23.18
CA ASN A 94 14.95 -15.76 22.50
C ASN A 94 14.90 -15.75 20.98
N ASP A 95 13.98 -15.00 20.36
CA ASP A 95 13.85 -14.89 18.88
C ASP A 95 13.58 -16.23 18.15
N LYS A 96 13.53 -17.35 18.89
CA LYS A 96 13.28 -18.69 18.39
C LYS A 96 11.83 -19.04 18.67
N MET A 97 11.04 -19.08 17.61
CA MET A 97 9.70 -19.65 17.65
C MET A 97 9.81 -21.17 17.49
N VAL A 98 9.36 -21.91 18.49
CA VAL A 98 9.27 -23.37 18.39
C VAL A 98 7.91 -23.73 17.80
N LEU A 99 7.92 -24.35 16.63
CA LEU A 99 6.70 -24.82 15.98
C LEU A 99 6.42 -26.25 16.46
N LEU A 100 5.27 -26.44 17.10
CA LEU A 100 4.80 -27.74 17.54
C LEU A 100 3.87 -28.35 16.49
N THR A 101 4.11 -29.61 16.12
CA THR A 101 3.16 -30.40 15.34
C THR A 101 1.96 -30.81 16.21
N GLU A 102 0.83 -31.16 15.60
CA GLU A 102 -0.39 -31.49 16.36
C GLU A 102 -0.20 -32.69 17.31
N ALA A 103 0.55 -33.71 16.88
CA ALA A 103 0.88 -34.86 17.73
C ALA A 103 1.76 -34.46 18.92
N ARG A 104 2.83 -33.68 18.68
CA ARG A 104 3.75 -33.21 19.73
C ARG A 104 3.06 -32.23 20.68
N TYR A 105 2.14 -31.39 20.18
CA TYR A 105 1.37 -30.49 21.02
C TYR A 105 0.46 -31.25 21.99
N LYS A 106 -0.25 -32.29 21.52
CA LYS A 106 -1.08 -33.13 22.40
C LYS A 106 -0.26 -33.85 23.47
N GLU A 107 0.85 -34.47 23.07
CA GLU A 107 1.77 -35.13 24.01
C GLU A 107 2.31 -34.17 25.07
N MET A 108 2.76 -32.99 24.65
CA MET A 108 3.26 -31.96 25.55
C MET A 108 2.15 -31.40 26.44
N GLN A 109 0.92 -31.24 25.93
CA GLN A 109 -0.22 -30.76 26.71
C GLN A 109 -0.66 -31.79 27.75
N GLU A 110 -0.59 -33.09 27.45
CA GLU A 110 -0.86 -34.17 28.40
C GLU A 110 0.21 -34.24 29.52
N ARG A 111 1.49 -34.05 29.16
CA ARG A 111 2.60 -34.10 30.13
C ARG A 111 2.82 -32.81 30.92
N TYR A 112 2.62 -31.66 30.28
CA TYR A 112 3.07 -30.34 30.77
C TYR A 112 2.04 -29.22 30.54
N GLY A 113 0.74 -29.53 30.50
CA GLY A 113 -0.33 -28.57 30.17
C GLY A 113 -0.35 -27.28 31.00
N ASN A 114 0.18 -27.31 32.22
CA ASN A 114 0.22 -26.16 33.12
C ASN A 114 1.51 -25.32 33.00
N VAL A 115 2.48 -25.76 32.20
CA VAL A 115 3.83 -25.16 32.13
C VAL A 115 4.00 -24.24 30.93
N PHE A 116 3.31 -24.50 29.82
CA PHE A 116 3.44 -23.71 28.60
C PHE A 116 2.07 -23.39 27.99
N GLU A 117 1.96 -22.20 27.39
CA GLU A 117 0.79 -21.81 26.59
C GLU A 117 1.17 -21.87 25.11
N ALA A 118 0.40 -22.61 24.31
CA ALA A 118 0.54 -22.58 22.87
C ALA A 118 -0.77 -22.13 22.21
N GLY A 119 -0.65 -21.24 21.23
CA GLY A 119 -1.74 -20.79 20.40
C GLY A 119 -1.53 -21.16 18.93
N MET A 120 -2.59 -21.05 18.14
CA MET A 120 -2.55 -21.22 16.69
C MET A 120 -3.09 -19.98 15.96
N GLY A 121 -2.54 -19.69 14.78
CA GLY A 121 -3.06 -18.67 13.87
C GLY A 121 -2.69 -17.24 14.28
N ALA A 122 -3.49 -16.27 13.82
CA ALA A 122 -3.23 -14.85 14.03
C ALA A 122 -3.27 -14.42 15.51
N GLU A 123 -4.05 -15.12 16.33
CA GLU A 123 -4.17 -14.87 17.77
C GLU A 123 -2.86 -15.17 18.52
N ALA A 124 -2.19 -16.26 18.15
CA ALA A 124 -0.87 -16.59 18.69
C ALA A 124 0.18 -15.53 18.30
N ILE A 125 0.14 -15.07 17.04
CA ILE A 125 1.04 -14.01 16.55
C ILE A 125 0.77 -12.70 17.29
N LEU A 126 -0.50 -12.35 17.55
CA LEU A 126 -0.85 -11.16 18.31
C LEU A 126 -0.25 -11.20 19.73
N LYS A 127 -0.45 -12.31 20.46
CA LYS A 127 0.12 -12.50 21.79
C LYS A 127 1.64 -12.34 21.78
N ILE A 128 2.32 -12.95 20.82
CA ILE A 128 3.79 -12.79 20.68
C ILE A 128 4.15 -11.31 20.45
N LEU A 129 3.49 -10.63 19.52
CA LEU A 129 3.79 -9.23 19.19
C LEU A 129 3.46 -8.24 20.32
N GLU A 130 2.57 -8.59 21.24
CA GLU A 130 2.27 -7.80 22.44
C GLU A 130 3.37 -7.88 23.50
N HIS A 131 4.07 -9.01 23.60
CA HIS A 131 5.18 -9.21 24.55
C HIS A 131 6.54 -8.76 24.00
N VAL A 132 6.62 -8.40 22.72
CA VAL A 132 7.87 -8.00 22.07
C VAL A 132 8.31 -6.60 22.51
N ASP A 133 9.45 -6.55 23.20
CA ASP A 133 10.14 -5.30 23.54
C ASP A 133 11.09 -4.87 22.41
N VAL A 134 10.74 -3.76 21.75
CA VAL A 134 11.47 -3.23 20.59
C VAL A 134 12.87 -2.72 20.96
N GLU A 135 13.08 -2.16 22.17
CA GLU A 135 14.39 -1.67 22.59
C GLU A 135 15.34 -2.82 22.94
N LYS A 136 14.85 -3.83 23.68
CA LYS A 136 15.65 -5.04 23.95
C LYS A 136 16.06 -5.75 22.65
N LEU A 137 15.14 -5.87 21.69
CA LEU A 137 15.46 -6.44 20.38
C LEU A 137 16.50 -5.61 19.62
N ARG A 138 16.46 -4.27 19.72
CA ARG A 138 17.45 -3.39 19.11
C ARG A 138 18.84 -3.65 19.68
N GLU A 139 18.97 -3.67 21.01
CA GLU A 139 20.24 -3.93 21.69
C GLU A 139 20.81 -5.30 21.33
N LYS A 140 19.94 -6.32 21.31
CA LYS A 140 20.29 -7.67 20.87
C LYS A 140 20.81 -7.69 19.44
N MET A 141 20.09 -7.09 18.48
CA MET A 141 20.53 -7.03 17.08
C MET A 141 21.82 -6.21 16.92
N GLN A 142 22.02 -5.14 17.70
CA GLN A 142 23.29 -4.40 17.71
C GLN A 142 24.44 -5.29 18.18
N SER A 143 24.28 -6.03 19.28
CA SER A 143 25.30 -6.96 19.77
C SER A 143 25.64 -8.05 18.73
N GLU A 144 24.62 -8.61 18.07
CA GLU A 144 24.79 -9.66 17.05
C GLU A 144 25.55 -9.15 15.81
N ILE A 145 25.35 -7.89 15.43
CA ILE A 145 26.08 -7.25 14.32
C ILE A 145 27.57 -7.07 14.65
N HIS A 146 27.92 -6.84 15.91
CA HIS A 146 29.31 -6.70 16.36
C HIS A 146 29.98 -8.06 16.58
N SER A 147 29.25 -9.05 17.08
CA SER A 147 29.79 -10.38 17.41
C SER A 147 29.93 -11.31 16.21
N THR A 148 29.12 -11.13 15.17
CA THR A 148 28.99 -12.10 14.08
C THR A 148 29.40 -11.51 12.73
N SER A 149 30.02 -12.33 11.87
CA SER A 149 30.43 -11.95 10.51
C SER A 149 29.59 -12.64 9.42
N GLY A 150 29.69 -12.14 8.17
CA GLY A 150 29.07 -12.76 6.99
C GLY A 150 27.54 -12.65 6.92
N GLN A 151 26.87 -13.78 6.66
CA GLN A 151 25.42 -13.84 6.37
C GLN A 151 24.55 -13.51 7.58
N ARG A 152 24.96 -13.92 8.79
CA ARG A 152 24.24 -13.60 10.05
C ARG A 152 24.23 -12.09 10.29
N ARG A 153 25.37 -11.41 10.14
CA ARG A 153 25.45 -9.94 10.18
C ARG A 153 24.48 -9.29 9.21
N LYS A 154 24.45 -9.72 7.94
CA LYS A 154 23.53 -9.17 6.92
C LYS A 154 22.05 -9.35 7.28
N LYS A 155 21.68 -10.48 7.89
CA LYS A 155 20.31 -10.72 8.39
C LYS A 155 20.00 -9.80 9.58
N ALA A 156 20.89 -9.72 10.57
CA ALA A 156 20.75 -8.86 11.73
C ALA A 156 20.64 -7.38 11.33
N THR A 157 21.45 -6.91 10.37
CA THR A 157 21.35 -5.54 9.83
C THR A 157 19.99 -5.25 9.17
N LYS A 158 19.45 -6.20 8.40
CA LYS A 158 18.11 -6.05 7.80
C LYS A 158 17.00 -6.02 8.86
N ARG A 159 17.08 -6.86 9.89
CA ARG A 159 16.14 -6.86 11.02
C ARG A 159 16.22 -5.56 11.82
N LEU A 160 17.43 -5.11 12.16
CA LEU A 160 17.67 -3.86 12.86
C LEU A 160 17.06 -2.67 12.10
N LYS A 161 17.13 -2.66 10.77
CA LYS A 161 16.48 -1.60 9.96
C LYS A 161 14.96 -1.53 10.18
N VAL A 162 14.29 -2.68 10.29
CA VAL A 162 12.84 -2.73 10.54
C VAL A 162 12.53 -2.33 11.98
N ILE A 163 13.28 -2.85 12.95
CA ILE A 163 13.13 -2.54 14.38
C ILE A 163 13.32 -1.03 14.62
N GLU A 164 14.37 -0.44 14.06
CA GLU A 164 14.64 1.00 14.18
C GLU A 164 13.56 1.84 13.49
N SER A 165 12.99 1.36 12.38
CA SER A 165 11.87 2.05 11.72
C SER A 165 10.60 2.02 12.59
N LEU A 166 10.27 0.89 13.21
CA LEU A 166 9.15 0.75 14.14
C LEU A 166 9.33 1.67 15.36
N ARG A 167 10.51 1.60 16.00
CA ARG A 167 10.90 2.43 17.15
C ARG A 167 10.76 3.92 16.86
N ARG A 168 11.32 4.40 15.74
CA ARG A 168 11.23 5.81 15.33
C ARG A 168 9.82 6.26 15.02
N SER A 169 8.99 5.36 14.49
CA SER A 169 7.61 5.66 14.12
C SER A 169 6.65 5.68 15.31
N GLY A 170 7.03 5.14 16.47
CA GLY A 170 6.15 4.97 17.63
C GLY A 170 5.02 3.95 17.43
N ASN A 171 5.02 3.20 16.33
CA ASN A 171 4.00 2.21 16.03
C ASN A 171 4.23 0.94 16.86
N HIS A 172 3.17 0.43 17.48
CA HIS A 172 3.23 -0.82 18.22
C HIS A 172 3.18 -2.03 17.25
N PRO A 173 4.04 -3.05 17.42
CA PRO A 173 4.06 -4.21 16.52
C PRO A 173 2.72 -4.96 16.43
N SER A 174 1.95 -5.02 17.52
CA SER A 174 0.65 -5.70 17.57
C SER A 174 -0.39 -5.11 16.60
N TRP A 175 -0.24 -3.84 16.16
CA TRP A 175 -1.16 -3.19 15.21
C TRP A 175 -1.17 -3.83 13.81
N MET A 176 -0.19 -4.70 13.51
CA MET A 176 -0.19 -5.48 12.27
C MET A 176 -1.30 -6.54 12.22
N VAL A 177 -1.85 -6.93 13.36
CA VAL A 177 -2.97 -7.87 13.46
C VAL A 177 -4.27 -7.08 13.67
N PHE A 178 -5.18 -7.14 12.69
CA PHE A 178 -6.42 -6.38 12.75
C PHE A 178 -7.45 -7.04 13.67
N SER A 179 -7.82 -6.35 14.75
CA SER A 179 -8.99 -6.66 15.57
C SER A 179 -10.26 -5.98 15.04
N VAL A 180 -10.11 -4.80 14.44
CA VAL A 180 -11.18 -4.00 13.85
C VAL A 180 -10.83 -3.71 12.39
N LEU A 181 -11.74 -4.07 11.47
CA LEU A 181 -11.57 -3.83 10.05
C LEU A 181 -12.43 -2.64 9.59
N PRO A 182 -11.85 -1.53 9.12
CA PRO A 182 -12.61 -0.39 8.65
C PRO A 182 -13.37 -0.70 7.35
N VAL A 183 -14.59 -0.16 7.25
CA VAL A 183 -15.43 -0.29 6.06
C VAL A 183 -15.46 1.03 5.31
N MET A 184 -15.17 0.98 4.01
CA MET A 184 -15.17 2.17 3.15
C MET A 184 -16.58 2.78 3.06
N PRO A 185 -16.71 4.13 3.04
CA PRO A 185 -17.99 4.81 2.84
C PRO A 185 -18.73 4.30 1.59
N PRO A 186 -20.07 4.14 1.63
CA PRO A 186 -20.86 3.62 0.51
C PRO A 186 -20.66 4.34 -0.83
N GLU A 187 -20.49 5.67 -0.79
CA GLU A 187 -20.26 6.50 -1.98
C GLU A 187 -18.99 6.11 -2.77
N LEU A 188 -17.99 5.55 -2.09
CA LEU A 188 -16.75 5.09 -2.74
C LEU A 188 -16.85 3.65 -3.26
N ARG A 189 -17.96 2.96 -2.95
CA ARG A 189 -18.30 1.59 -3.39
C ARG A 189 -19.77 1.51 -3.83
N PRO A 190 -20.18 2.31 -4.85
CA PRO A 190 -21.57 2.51 -5.18
C PRO A 190 -22.26 1.24 -5.69
N MET A 191 -23.58 1.23 -5.53
CA MET A 191 -24.50 0.27 -6.14
C MET A 191 -25.47 1.08 -6.99
N VAL A 192 -25.38 0.93 -8.30
CA VAL A 192 -26.15 1.72 -9.27
C VAL A 192 -27.20 0.81 -9.90
N GLN A 193 -28.44 1.26 -9.92
CA GLN A 193 -29.50 0.56 -10.65
C GLN A 193 -29.36 0.85 -12.13
N LEU A 194 -29.37 -0.21 -12.94
CA LEU A 194 -29.39 -0.15 -14.40
C LEU A 194 -30.83 -0.27 -14.91
N ASP A 195 -31.03 0.18 -16.15
CA ASP A 195 -32.30 0.01 -16.85
C ASP A 195 -32.70 -1.48 -16.89
N GLY A 196 -33.97 -1.75 -16.60
CA GLY A 196 -34.50 -3.13 -16.48
C GLY A 196 -34.32 -3.78 -15.11
N GLY A 197 -34.14 -3.00 -14.04
CA GLY A 197 -34.21 -3.48 -12.65
C GLY A 197 -32.97 -4.26 -12.16
N ARG A 198 -31.91 -4.31 -12.97
CA ARG A 198 -30.62 -4.92 -12.57
C ARG A 198 -29.81 -3.93 -11.73
N PHE A 199 -28.93 -4.45 -10.90
CA PHE A 199 -28.00 -3.62 -10.11
C PHE A 199 -26.56 -3.91 -10.51
N ALA A 200 -25.78 -2.86 -10.70
CA ALA A 200 -24.33 -2.91 -10.83
C ALA A 200 -23.69 -2.50 -9.50
N THR A 201 -22.90 -3.39 -8.92
CA THR A 201 -22.21 -3.17 -7.64
C THR A 201 -20.70 -3.11 -7.86
N SER A 202 -20.02 -2.27 -7.07
CA SER A 202 -18.56 -2.36 -6.95
C SER A 202 -18.11 -3.74 -6.42
N ASP A 203 -17.03 -4.30 -7.00
CA ASP A 203 -16.40 -5.55 -6.56
C ASP A 203 -16.08 -5.58 -5.05
N LEU A 204 -15.77 -4.42 -4.46
CA LEU A 204 -15.51 -4.29 -3.03
C LEU A 204 -16.70 -4.73 -2.18
N ASN A 205 -17.93 -4.49 -2.63
CA ASN A 205 -19.12 -4.89 -1.89
C ASN A 205 -19.20 -6.40 -1.73
N ASP A 206 -18.79 -7.16 -2.75
CA ASP A 206 -18.72 -8.62 -2.69
C ASP A 206 -17.63 -9.10 -1.73
N LEU A 207 -16.47 -8.45 -1.73
CA LEU A 207 -15.38 -8.78 -0.80
C LEU A 207 -15.77 -8.47 0.65
N TYR A 208 -16.35 -7.29 0.92
CA TYR A 208 -16.88 -6.94 2.24
C TYR A 208 -17.97 -7.90 2.71
N ARG A 209 -18.92 -8.25 1.83
CA ARG A 209 -19.98 -9.21 2.11
C ARG A 209 -19.42 -10.58 2.53
N ARG A 210 -18.37 -11.06 1.85
CA ARG A 210 -17.68 -12.31 2.23
C ARG A 210 -17.08 -12.22 3.63
N VAL A 211 -16.37 -11.15 3.95
CA VAL A 211 -15.78 -10.95 5.30
C VAL A 211 -16.88 -10.95 6.37
N ILE A 212 -17.95 -10.18 6.17
CA ILE A 212 -19.06 -10.08 7.12
C ILE A 212 -19.73 -11.44 7.33
N ASN A 213 -20.02 -12.18 6.25
CA ASN A 213 -20.65 -13.49 6.34
C ASN A 213 -19.79 -14.51 7.09
N ARG A 214 -18.47 -14.51 6.84
CA ARG A 214 -17.51 -15.39 7.54
C ARG A 214 -17.37 -15.01 9.01
N ASN A 215 -17.30 -13.72 9.32
CA ASN A 215 -17.23 -13.24 10.70
C ASN A 215 -18.49 -13.58 11.51
N ASN A 216 -19.67 -13.37 10.92
CA ASN A 216 -20.95 -13.71 11.57
C ASN A 216 -21.10 -15.22 11.76
N ARG A 217 -20.61 -16.02 10.80
CA ARG A 217 -20.61 -17.49 10.91
C ARG A 217 -19.65 -17.96 12.02
N LEU A 218 -18.45 -17.40 12.10
CA LEU A 218 -17.49 -17.70 13.16
C LEU A 218 -18.07 -17.36 14.54
N LYS A 219 -18.72 -16.20 14.68
CA LYS A 219 -19.38 -15.80 15.92
C LYS A 219 -20.44 -16.82 16.36
N ARG A 220 -21.32 -17.26 15.46
CA ARG A 220 -22.33 -18.29 15.74
C ARG A 220 -21.71 -19.64 16.11
N LEU A 221 -20.61 -20.04 15.46
CA LEU A 221 -19.93 -21.30 15.77
C LEU A 221 -19.30 -21.30 17.17
N LEU A 222 -18.80 -20.14 17.62
CA LEU A 222 -18.29 -19.96 18.98
C LEU A 222 -19.43 -20.03 20.02
N GLU A 223 -20.56 -19.36 19.75
CA GLU A 223 -21.74 -19.38 20.63
C GLU A 223 -22.34 -20.79 20.79
N LEU A 224 -22.28 -21.61 19.74
CA LEU A 224 -22.76 -22.99 19.75
C LEU A 224 -21.77 -24.01 20.34
N GLY A 225 -20.56 -23.58 20.73
CA GLY A 225 -19.52 -24.49 21.22
C GLY A 225 -19.09 -25.53 20.18
N ALA A 226 -19.03 -25.15 18.89
CA ALA A 226 -18.66 -26.07 17.83
C ALA A 226 -17.24 -26.64 18.04
N PRO A 227 -16.95 -27.86 17.57
CA PRO A 227 -15.61 -28.46 17.67
C PRO A 227 -14.50 -27.54 17.13
N GLU A 228 -13.32 -27.58 17.77
CA GLU A 228 -12.19 -26.71 17.42
C GLU A 228 -11.78 -26.79 15.94
N ILE A 229 -11.87 -27.96 15.32
CA ILE A 229 -11.52 -28.15 13.91
C ILE A 229 -12.38 -27.26 13.00
N ILE A 230 -13.67 -27.15 13.30
CA ILE A 230 -14.61 -26.32 12.54
C ILE A 230 -14.29 -24.84 12.76
N ILE A 231 -14.02 -24.44 14.00
CA ILE A 231 -13.62 -23.06 14.35
C ILE A 231 -12.32 -22.69 13.64
N ARG A 232 -11.31 -23.56 13.64
CA ARG A 232 -10.01 -23.36 12.97
C ARG A 232 -10.18 -23.15 11.47
N ASN A 233 -11.01 -23.97 10.83
CA ASN A 233 -11.30 -23.81 9.40
C ASN A 233 -12.04 -22.51 9.11
N GLU A 234 -13.00 -22.09 9.94
CA GLU A 234 -13.70 -20.82 9.75
C GLU A 234 -12.78 -19.61 10.01
N LYS A 235 -11.89 -19.67 11.02
CA LYS A 235 -10.82 -18.67 11.24
C LYS A 235 -9.91 -18.55 9.99
N ARG A 236 -9.50 -19.68 9.38
CA ARG A 236 -8.74 -19.69 8.11
C ARG A 236 -9.52 -19.02 6.98
N MET A 237 -10.79 -19.35 6.82
CA MET A 237 -11.64 -18.79 5.77
C MET A 237 -11.88 -17.28 5.95
N LEU A 238 -12.00 -16.81 7.19
CA LEU A 238 -12.09 -15.39 7.51
C LEU A 238 -10.80 -14.67 7.15
N GLN A 239 -9.64 -15.23 7.49
CA GLN A 239 -8.34 -14.68 7.09
C GLN A 239 -8.22 -14.56 5.58
N GLU A 240 -8.59 -15.59 4.82
CA GLU A 240 -8.57 -15.55 3.34
C GLU A 240 -9.53 -14.51 2.76
N ALA A 241 -10.67 -14.27 3.41
CA ALA A 241 -11.61 -13.23 3.00
C ALA A 241 -11.03 -11.83 3.22
N VAL A 242 -10.36 -11.59 4.35
CA VAL A 242 -9.67 -10.32 4.64
C VAL A 242 -8.48 -10.13 3.71
N ASP A 243 -7.68 -11.16 3.48
CA ASP A 243 -6.55 -11.15 2.52
C ASP A 243 -7.05 -10.72 1.13
N SER A 244 -8.18 -11.30 0.69
CA SER A 244 -8.79 -10.98 -0.61
C SER A 244 -9.35 -9.56 -0.68
N LEU A 245 -9.87 -9.02 0.42
CA LEU A 245 -10.35 -7.63 0.47
C LEU A 245 -9.19 -6.63 0.34
N ILE A 246 -8.08 -6.89 1.04
CA ILE A 246 -6.92 -5.99 1.07
C ILE A 246 -6.10 -6.09 -0.22
N ASP A 247 -5.73 -7.30 -0.66
CA ASP A 247 -4.87 -7.54 -1.83
C ASP A 247 -5.22 -8.90 -2.49
N ASN A 248 -6.22 -8.88 -3.39
CA ASN A 248 -6.75 -10.09 -4.00
C ASN A 248 -5.74 -10.75 -4.95
N GLY A 249 -5.43 -12.03 -4.72
CA GLY A 249 -4.49 -12.78 -5.54
C GLY A 249 -3.03 -12.65 -5.13
N ARG A 250 -2.72 -11.94 -4.04
CA ARG A 250 -1.38 -11.96 -3.43
C ARG A 250 -1.01 -13.33 -2.87
N ARG A 251 -1.99 -14.04 -2.30
CA ARG A 251 -1.84 -15.38 -1.75
C ARG A 251 -2.87 -16.31 -2.38
N GLY A 252 -2.40 -17.38 -3.01
CA GLY A 252 -3.28 -18.37 -3.65
C GLY A 252 -4.01 -17.85 -4.88
N ARG A 253 -5.14 -18.48 -5.21
CA ARG A 253 -5.96 -18.12 -6.37
C ARG A 253 -6.84 -16.92 -6.05
N ALA A 254 -6.78 -15.90 -6.91
CA ALA A 254 -7.64 -14.72 -6.79
C ALA A 254 -9.12 -15.10 -6.77
N VAL A 255 -9.88 -14.48 -5.87
CA VAL A 255 -11.33 -14.64 -5.78
C VAL A 255 -11.96 -14.05 -7.03
N ALA A 256 -12.73 -14.88 -7.75
CA ALA A 256 -13.50 -14.48 -8.91
C ALA A 256 -14.97 -14.24 -8.55
N GLY A 257 -15.57 -13.26 -9.22
CA GLY A 257 -17.00 -12.99 -9.23
C GLY A 257 -17.72 -13.72 -10.36
N SER A 258 -18.88 -13.20 -10.74
CA SER A 258 -19.64 -13.71 -11.89
C SER A 258 -18.80 -13.61 -13.18
N GLY A 259 -18.90 -14.61 -14.05
CA GLY A 259 -18.17 -14.63 -15.32
C GLY A 259 -16.65 -14.80 -15.20
N ASN A 260 -16.14 -15.37 -14.10
CA ASN A 260 -14.71 -15.61 -13.86
C ASN A 260 -13.84 -14.34 -13.82
N HIS A 261 -14.47 -13.16 -13.66
CA HIS A 261 -13.79 -11.89 -13.45
C HIS A 261 -13.13 -11.89 -12.05
N LYS A 262 -11.82 -11.65 -11.97
CA LYS A 262 -11.12 -11.45 -10.70
C LYS A 262 -11.57 -10.15 -10.03
N LEU A 263 -12.11 -10.21 -8.82
CA LEU A 263 -12.61 -9.04 -8.11
C LEU A 263 -11.47 -8.07 -7.79
N LYS A 264 -11.69 -6.76 -7.99
CA LYS A 264 -10.70 -5.72 -7.62
C LYS A 264 -10.68 -5.49 -6.11
N SER A 265 -9.50 -5.58 -5.51
CA SER A 265 -9.26 -5.33 -4.08
C SER A 265 -8.97 -3.86 -3.77
N LEU A 266 -8.85 -3.52 -2.48
CA LEU A 266 -8.46 -2.17 -2.05
C LEU A 266 -7.08 -1.77 -2.59
N SER A 267 -6.13 -2.70 -2.63
CA SER A 267 -4.80 -2.46 -3.21
C SER A 267 -4.86 -2.20 -4.72
N ASP A 268 -5.73 -2.91 -5.45
CA ASP A 268 -5.89 -2.74 -6.91
C ASP A 268 -6.49 -1.38 -7.27
N MET A 269 -7.29 -0.79 -6.37
CA MET A 269 -7.80 0.56 -6.58
C MET A 269 -6.69 1.62 -6.54
N LEU A 270 -5.56 1.34 -5.89
CA LEU A 270 -4.43 2.26 -5.80
C LEU A 270 -3.38 1.98 -6.88
N LYS A 271 -3.11 0.69 -7.17
CA LYS A 271 -2.05 0.25 -8.07
C LYS A 271 -2.49 0.24 -9.54
N GLY A 272 -1.51 0.21 -10.45
CA GLY A 272 -1.73 0.02 -11.88
C GLY A 272 -2.15 1.28 -12.65
N LYS A 273 -2.33 1.14 -13.97
CA LYS A 273 -2.71 2.25 -14.88
C LYS A 273 -4.11 2.80 -14.58
N GLN A 274 -5.04 1.93 -14.22
CA GLN A 274 -6.41 2.28 -13.82
C GLN A 274 -6.53 2.63 -12.32
N GLY A 275 -5.43 2.60 -11.57
CA GLY A 275 -5.43 2.95 -10.16
C GLY A 275 -5.61 4.44 -9.93
N ARG A 276 -6.12 4.81 -8.76
CA ARG A 276 -6.42 6.20 -8.37
C ARG A 276 -5.22 7.14 -8.52
N PHE A 277 -4.01 6.69 -8.18
CA PHE A 277 -2.81 7.53 -8.30
C PHE A 277 -2.55 7.98 -9.75
N ARG A 278 -2.66 7.08 -10.73
CA ARG A 278 -2.34 7.40 -12.12
C ARG A 278 -3.51 8.06 -12.85
N GLN A 279 -4.71 7.50 -12.72
CA GLN A 279 -5.85 7.92 -13.53
C GLN A 279 -6.64 9.07 -12.92
N ASN A 280 -6.63 9.24 -11.60
CA ASN A 280 -7.48 10.22 -10.91
C ASN A 280 -6.69 11.34 -10.22
N LEU A 281 -5.45 11.09 -9.79
CA LEU A 281 -4.63 12.13 -9.17
C LEU A 281 -3.80 12.88 -10.22
N LEU A 282 -2.99 12.17 -11.00
CA LEU A 282 -2.11 12.78 -12.01
C LEU A 282 -2.86 13.23 -13.27
N GLY A 283 -3.80 12.41 -13.76
CA GLY A 283 -4.73 12.77 -14.83
C GLY A 283 -6.11 13.07 -14.26
N LYS A 284 -6.80 14.08 -14.78
CA LYS A 284 -8.21 14.34 -14.50
C LYS A 284 -8.92 14.81 -15.75
N ARG A 285 -10.22 14.56 -15.82
CA ARG A 285 -11.09 15.30 -16.75
C ARG A 285 -11.23 16.71 -16.21
N VAL A 286 -11.13 17.70 -17.09
CA VAL A 286 -11.14 19.12 -16.73
C VAL A 286 -12.27 19.83 -17.47
N ASP A 287 -12.96 20.73 -16.76
CA ASP A 287 -13.93 21.63 -17.35
C ASP A 287 -13.22 22.70 -18.21
N TYR A 288 -13.99 23.51 -18.92
CA TYR A 288 -13.47 24.57 -19.82
C TYR A 288 -12.49 24.02 -20.86
N SER A 289 -12.79 22.83 -21.37
CA SER A 289 -12.01 22.17 -22.40
C SER A 289 -12.88 21.66 -23.55
N GLY A 290 -12.27 21.57 -24.73
CA GLY A 290 -12.91 21.12 -25.96
C GLY A 290 -11.95 20.30 -26.81
N ARG A 291 -12.46 19.65 -27.85
CA ARG A 291 -11.63 18.94 -28.85
C ARG A 291 -12.28 19.05 -30.21
N SER A 292 -11.48 19.29 -31.25
CA SER A 292 -11.92 19.15 -32.63
C SER A 292 -10.76 18.76 -33.53
N VAL A 293 -11.08 18.41 -34.78
CA VAL A 293 -10.13 18.15 -35.86
C VAL A 293 -9.38 19.44 -36.19
N ILE A 294 -8.10 19.32 -36.51
CA ILE A 294 -7.27 20.43 -36.93
C ILE A 294 -7.18 20.56 -38.45
N VAL A 295 -7.07 21.78 -38.92
CA VAL A 295 -6.83 22.14 -40.33
C VAL A 295 -5.74 23.21 -40.41
N VAL A 296 -5.11 23.34 -41.56
CA VAL A 296 -4.05 24.33 -41.77
C VAL A 296 -4.63 25.75 -41.83
N GLY A 297 -4.03 26.69 -41.10
CA GLY A 297 -4.36 28.11 -41.14
C GLY A 297 -3.15 28.94 -41.59
N PRO A 298 -2.86 29.04 -42.90
CA PRO A 298 -1.66 29.71 -43.40
C PRO A 298 -1.67 31.23 -43.22
N GLU A 299 -2.85 31.84 -43.07
CA GLU A 299 -3.02 33.28 -42.85
C GLU A 299 -2.81 33.70 -41.39
N LEU A 300 -2.75 32.74 -40.47
CA LEU A 300 -2.58 33.00 -39.04
C LEU A 300 -1.16 33.48 -38.76
N LYS A 301 -1.00 34.31 -37.72
CA LYS A 301 0.32 34.59 -37.14
C LYS A 301 0.75 33.43 -36.24
N LEU A 302 2.05 33.31 -35.97
CA LEU A 302 2.59 32.20 -35.17
C LEU A 302 1.93 32.08 -33.78
N HIS A 303 1.59 33.20 -33.13
CA HIS A 303 0.91 33.25 -31.83
C HIS A 303 -0.60 33.04 -31.90
N GLN A 304 -1.20 32.90 -33.09
CA GLN A 304 -2.65 32.82 -33.25
C GLN A 304 -3.10 31.39 -33.57
N CYS A 305 -4.32 31.06 -33.16
CA CYS A 305 -5.03 29.87 -33.60
C CYS A 305 -6.47 30.20 -33.97
N GLY A 306 -7.01 29.57 -35.01
CA GLY A 306 -8.42 29.73 -35.36
C GLY A 306 -9.30 28.82 -34.51
N LEU A 307 -10.22 29.39 -33.74
CA LEU A 307 -11.16 28.66 -32.88
C LEU A 307 -12.59 28.76 -33.44
N PRO A 308 -13.29 27.63 -33.67
CA PRO A 308 -14.66 27.64 -34.14
C PRO A 308 -15.59 28.44 -33.23
N LYS A 309 -16.41 29.33 -33.80
CA LYS A 309 -17.36 30.17 -33.06
C LYS A 309 -18.22 29.39 -32.05
N ARG A 310 -18.77 28.24 -32.45
CA ARG A 310 -19.60 27.39 -31.56
C ARG A 310 -18.80 26.81 -30.38
N MET A 311 -17.55 26.41 -30.61
CA MET A 311 -16.68 25.90 -29.56
C MET A 311 -16.29 27.02 -28.60
N ALA A 312 -15.86 28.16 -29.14
CA ALA A 312 -15.51 29.35 -28.35
C ALA A 312 -16.68 29.79 -27.46
N LEU A 313 -17.90 29.79 -28.00
CA LEU A 313 -19.08 30.19 -27.24
C LEU A 313 -19.30 29.33 -25.99
N GLU A 314 -19.14 28.00 -26.09
CA GLU A 314 -19.32 27.11 -24.94
C GLU A 314 -18.15 27.20 -23.95
N LEU A 315 -16.91 27.29 -24.46
CA LEU A 315 -15.70 27.42 -23.63
C LEU A 315 -15.68 28.73 -22.82
N PHE A 316 -16.14 29.83 -23.41
CA PHE A 316 -16.15 31.16 -22.80
C PHE A 316 -17.51 31.55 -22.20
N LYS A 317 -18.46 30.62 -22.11
CA LYS A 317 -19.85 30.86 -21.74
C LYS A 317 -20.04 31.71 -20.48
N PRO A 318 -19.36 31.48 -19.34
CA PRO A 318 -19.53 32.32 -18.16
C PRO A 318 -19.04 33.76 -18.36
N PHE A 319 -17.97 33.95 -19.14
CA PHE A 319 -17.42 35.27 -19.43
C PHE A 319 -18.35 36.07 -20.34
N VAL A 320 -18.91 35.43 -21.37
CA VAL A 320 -19.90 36.03 -22.26
C VAL A 320 -21.16 36.40 -21.48
N MET A 321 -21.64 35.51 -20.60
CA MET A 321 -22.80 35.81 -19.73
C MET A 321 -22.56 37.01 -18.83
N HIS A 322 -21.37 37.14 -18.25
CA HIS A 322 -21.01 38.29 -17.42
C HIS A 322 -20.99 39.58 -18.26
N ALA A 323 -20.33 39.56 -19.43
CA ALA A 323 -20.24 40.72 -20.31
C ALA A 323 -21.62 41.19 -20.82
N LEU A 324 -22.53 40.27 -21.15
CA LEU A 324 -23.91 40.60 -21.55
C LEU A 324 -24.70 41.35 -20.47
N VAL A 325 -24.48 40.99 -19.20
CA VAL A 325 -25.15 41.64 -18.06
C VAL A 325 -24.50 43.00 -17.77
N SER A 326 -23.17 43.07 -17.79
CA SER A 326 -22.42 44.32 -17.57
C SER A 326 -22.73 45.40 -18.61
N ARG A 327 -23.08 45.00 -19.85
CA ARG A 327 -23.51 45.91 -20.92
C ARG A 327 -25.01 46.24 -20.92
N GLY A 328 -25.79 45.65 -20.01
CA GLY A 328 -27.24 45.85 -19.96
C GLY A 328 -28.04 45.15 -21.08
N ILE A 329 -27.40 44.31 -21.90
CA ILE A 329 -28.07 43.51 -22.95
C ILE A 329 -28.95 42.42 -22.30
N ALA A 330 -28.52 41.90 -21.16
CA ALA A 330 -29.28 40.96 -20.35
C ALA A 330 -29.59 41.53 -18.96
N HIS A 331 -30.86 41.49 -18.54
CA HIS A 331 -31.27 41.97 -17.22
C HIS A 331 -30.73 41.12 -16.04
N ASN A 332 -30.51 39.82 -16.25
CA ASN A 332 -30.00 38.91 -15.22
C ASN A 332 -29.22 37.73 -15.82
N ILE A 333 -28.46 37.02 -14.98
CA ILE A 333 -27.63 35.87 -15.41
C ILE A 333 -28.48 34.75 -16.04
N LYS A 334 -29.71 34.52 -15.56
CA LYS A 334 -30.60 33.50 -16.15
C LYS A 334 -31.03 33.87 -17.57
N SER A 335 -31.31 35.13 -17.83
CA SER A 335 -31.64 35.67 -19.15
C SER A 335 -30.42 35.62 -20.06
N ALA A 336 -29.24 36.01 -19.56
CA ALA A 336 -27.98 35.90 -20.30
C ALA A 336 -27.72 34.45 -20.72
N LYS A 337 -27.93 33.47 -19.82
CA LYS A 337 -27.82 32.04 -20.14
C LYS A 337 -28.73 31.63 -21.31
N ARG A 338 -30.00 32.06 -21.31
CA ARG A 338 -30.93 31.76 -22.41
C ARG A 338 -30.54 32.43 -23.72
N ILE A 339 -30.03 33.67 -23.66
CA ILE A 339 -29.54 34.41 -24.84
C ILE A 339 -28.35 33.67 -25.47
N VAL A 340 -27.41 33.21 -24.65
CA VAL A 340 -26.25 32.43 -25.09
C VAL A 340 -26.65 31.05 -25.63
N GLU A 341 -27.54 30.32 -24.95
CA GLU A 341 -28.01 29.00 -25.41
C GLU A 341 -28.78 29.06 -26.73
N ARG A 342 -29.45 30.18 -27.01
CA ARG A 342 -30.12 30.43 -28.30
C ARG A 342 -29.21 31.01 -29.37
N ALA A 343 -27.93 31.29 -29.05
CA ALA A 343 -26.95 31.88 -29.94
C ALA A 343 -27.47 33.11 -30.70
N ARG A 344 -28.08 34.06 -29.99
CA ARG A 344 -28.59 35.29 -30.61
C ARG A 344 -27.45 36.14 -31.21
N PRO A 345 -27.71 36.98 -32.22
CA PRO A 345 -26.67 37.75 -32.91
C PRO A 345 -25.79 38.60 -32.00
N GLU A 346 -26.36 39.21 -30.95
CA GLU A 346 -25.65 40.11 -30.03
C GLU A 346 -24.55 39.39 -29.23
N VAL A 347 -24.60 38.06 -29.17
CA VAL A 347 -23.62 37.23 -28.46
C VAL A 347 -22.29 37.19 -29.19
N TRP A 348 -22.29 37.27 -30.52
CA TRP A 348 -21.08 37.15 -31.32
C TRP A 348 -20.15 38.36 -31.15
N ASP A 349 -20.72 39.56 -31.11
CA ASP A 349 -19.95 40.79 -30.88
C ASP A 349 -19.31 40.80 -29.48
N VAL A 350 -20.05 40.30 -28.48
CA VAL A 350 -19.54 40.18 -27.12
C VAL A 350 -18.48 39.08 -27.02
N LEU A 351 -18.66 37.97 -27.74
CA LEU A 351 -17.69 36.87 -27.75
C LEU A 351 -16.35 37.32 -28.33
N ASP A 352 -16.36 38.08 -29.43
CA ASP A 352 -15.14 38.58 -30.08
C ASP A 352 -14.30 39.45 -29.14
N GLU A 353 -14.93 40.35 -28.38
CA GLU A 353 -14.21 41.15 -27.40
C GLU A 353 -13.68 40.32 -26.22
N VAL A 354 -14.49 39.39 -25.70
CA VAL A 354 -14.10 38.54 -24.57
C VAL A 354 -12.93 37.64 -24.93
N ILE A 355 -12.83 37.18 -26.17
CA ILE A 355 -11.80 36.23 -26.60
C ILE A 355 -10.39 36.82 -26.54
N HIS A 356 -10.23 38.11 -26.84
CA HIS A 356 -8.94 38.79 -26.80
C HIS A 356 -8.36 38.92 -25.39
N THR A 357 -9.20 38.78 -24.36
CA THR A 357 -8.75 38.91 -22.97
C THR A 357 -7.86 37.75 -22.51
N ARG A 358 -7.95 36.57 -23.14
CA ARG A 358 -7.29 35.33 -22.67
C ARG A 358 -6.76 34.46 -23.82
N PRO A 359 -5.52 33.96 -23.73
CA PRO A 359 -5.05 32.93 -24.65
C PRO A 359 -5.75 31.59 -24.36
N VAL A 360 -5.64 30.66 -25.30
CA VAL A 360 -6.07 29.26 -25.16
C VAL A 360 -4.87 28.33 -25.27
N LEU A 361 -4.91 27.19 -24.58
CA LEU A 361 -3.87 26.15 -24.69
C LEU A 361 -4.33 25.08 -25.67
N LEU A 362 -3.51 24.81 -26.69
CA LEU A 362 -3.70 23.70 -27.60
C LEU A 362 -2.80 22.54 -27.20
N ASN A 363 -3.34 21.32 -27.19
CA ASN A 363 -2.63 20.10 -26.85
C ASN A 363 -2.96 18.98 -27.83
N ARG A 364 -1.93 18.28 -28.32
CA ARG A 364 -2.08 17.04 -29.09
C ARG A 364 -1.53 15.85 -28.32
N ALA A 365 -2.33 14.79 -28.23
CA ALA A 365 -1.91 13.54 -27.62
C ALA A 365 -1.27 12.62 -28.69
N PRO A 366 -0.17 11.89 -28.37
CA PRO A 366 0.54 11.86 -27.10
C PRO A 366 1.46 13.07 -26.88
N THR A 367 1.46 13.64 -25.68
CA THR A 367 2.35 14.75 -25.31
C THR A 367 3.73 14.20 -24.90
N LEU A 368 4.70 14.23 -25.82
CA LEU A 368 6.05 13.68 -25.60
C LEU A 368 6.98 14.65 -24.86
N HIS A 369 6.80 15.95 -25.09
CA HIS A 369 7.59 17.01 -24.50
C HIS A 369 6.72 18.26 -24.28
N ARG A 370 7.25 19.26 -23.55
CA ARG A 370 6.48 20.45 -23.19
C ARG A 370 5.85 21.19 -24.37
N LEU A 371 6.51 21.20 -25.54
CA LEU A 371 5.99 21.86 -26.74
C LEU A 371 4.76 21.19 -27.36
N GLY A 372 4.38 20.00 -26.87
CA GLY A 372 3.10 19.38 -27.22
C GLY A 372 1.90 20.08 -26.56
N ILE A 373 2.15 21.10 -25.72
CA ILE A 373 1.15 22.05 -25.23
C ILE A 373 1.70 23.47 -25.44
N GLN A 374 0.99 24.30 -26.20
CA GLN A 374 1.37 25.71 -26.39
C GLN A 374 0.15 26.61 -26.27
N ALA A 375 0.39 27.86 -25.88
CA ALA A 375 -0.62 28.90 -25.80
C ALA A 375 -0.70 29.69 -27.11
N PHE A 376 -1.92 30.04 -27.49
CA PHE A 376 -2.24 30.83 -28.67
C PHE A 376 -3.32 31.86 -28.35
N GLU A 377 -3.30 32.97 -29.06
CA GLU A 377 -4.40 33.92 -29.09
C GLU A 377 -5.48 33.41 -30.05
N PRO A 378 -6.71 33.15 -29.55
CA PRO A 378 -7.77 32.61 -30.38
C PRO A 378 -8.32 33.69 -31.32
N VAL A 379 -8.49 33.31 -32.58
CA VAL A 379 -9.18 34.08 -33.62
C VAL A 379 -10.48 33.35 -33.97
N LEU A 380 -11.61 34.04 -33.95
CA LEU A 380 -12.89 33.41 -34.27
C LEU A 380 -12.95 33.05 -35.75
N ILE A 381 -13.24 31.78 -36.05
CA ILE A 381 -13.41 31.29 -37.42
C ILE A 381 -14.78 30.63 -37.61
N GLU A 382 -15.23 30.63 -38.85
CA GLU A 382 -16.39 29.84 -39.28
C GLU A 382 -16.04 28.35 -39.41
N GLY A 383 -17.05 27.49 -39.31
CA GLY A 383 -16.89 26.04 -39.38
C GLY A 383 -16.75 25.36 -38.02
N SER A 384 -16.15 24.17 -38.01
CA SER A 384 -16.04 23.31 -36.81
C SER A 384 -14.62 22.82 -36.52
N ALA A 385 -13.67 23.03 -37.42
CA ALA A 385 -12.29 22.59 -37.28
C ALA A 385 -11.41 23.71 -36.71
N ILE A 386 -10.42 23.36 -35.88
CA ILE A 386 -9.45 24.30 -35.32
C ILE A 386 -8.39 24.58 -36.38
N GLN A 387 -8.08 25.85 -36.64
CA GLN A 387 -6.96 26.20 -37.52
C GLN A 387 -5.68 26.38 -36.71
N ILE A 388 -4.61 25.73 -37.14
CA ILE A 388 -3.27 25.90 -36.54
C ILE A 388 -2.26 26.40 -37.56
N HIS A 389 -1.27 27.12 -37.07
CA HIS A 389 -0.18 27.62 -37.88
C HIS A 389 0.70 26.46 -38.40
N PRO A 390 1.06 26.39 -39.70
CA PRO A 390 1.81 25.25 -40.25
C PRO A 390 3.17 25.02 -39.58
N LEU A 391 3.87 26.08 -39.16
CA LEU A 391 5.17 25.97 -38.50
C LEU A 391 5.12 25.35 -37.08
N VAL A 392 3.96 25.26 -36.42
CA VAL A 392 3.87 24.59 -35.10
C VAL A 392 3.61 23.10 -35.22
N CYS A 393 3.28 22.59 -36.41
CA CYS A 393 2.96 21.18 -36.62
C CYS A 393 4.11 20.25 -36.24
N THR A 394 5.37 20.66 -36.48
CA THR A 394 6.56 19.89 -36.08
C THR A 394 6.63 19.69 -34.57
N ALA A 395 6.33 20.73 -33.79
CA ALA A 395 6.32 20.67 -32.33
C ALA A 395 5.18 19.78 -31.79
N PHE A 396 4.01 19.78 -32.42
CA PHE A 396 2.91 18.90 -32.03
C PHE A 396 3.02 17.48 -32.63
N ASN A 397 3.98 17.27 -33.53
CA ASN A 397 4.04 16.12 -34.43
C ASN A 397 2.69 15.87 -35.14
N ALA A 398 2.03 16.96 -35.53
CA ALA A 398 0.67 16.97 -36.06
C ALA A 398 0.66 16.93 -37.59
N ASP A 399 -0.27 16.17 -38.14
CA ASP A 399 -0.64 16.19 -39.55
C ASP A 399 -2.10 16.62 -39.71
N PHE A 400 -2.60 16.63 -40.95
CA PHE A 400 -3.94 17.11 -41.30
C PHE A 400 -4.81 16.03 -41.94
N ASP A 401 -4.66 14.77 -41.51
CA ASP A 401 -5.38 13.61 -42.05
C ASP A 401 -6.61 13.19 -41.22
N GLY A 402 -6.95 13.95 -40.17
CA GLY A 402 -8.00 13.64 -39.21
C GLY A 402 -7.58 13.81 -37.74
N ASP A 403 -6.30 14.18 -37.53
CA ASP A 403 -5.75 14.57 -36.24
C ASP A 403 -6.64 15.55 -35.46
N GLN A 404 -6.67 15.36 -34.13
CA GLN A 404 -7.49 16.16 -33.22
C GLN A 404 -6.63 16.81 -32.14
N MET A 405 -6.97 18.05 -31.79
CA MET A 405 -6.34 18.76 -30.68
C MET A 405 -7.37 19.13 -29.62
N ALA A 406 -6.93 19.03 -28.36
CA ALA A 406 -7.68 19.53 -27.22
C ALA A 406 -7.37 21.02 -27.00
N VAL A 407 -8.39 21.76 -26.60
CA VAL A 407 -8.33 23.18 -26.23
C VAL A 407 -8.63 23.30 -24.74
N HIS A 408 -7.85 24.11 -24.03
CA HIS A 408 -8.10 24.44 -22.62
C HIS A 408 -8.08 25.96 -22.42
N VAL A 409 -9.02 26.48 -21.63
CA VAL A 409 -9.08 27.91 -21.31
C VAL A 409 -8.52 28.18 -19.90
N PRO A 410 -7.41 28.93 -19.77
CA PRO A 410 -6.92 29.37 -18.46
C PRO A 410 -7.88 30.38 -17.83
N LEU A 411 -8.25 30.14 -16.57
CA LEU A 411 -9.27 30.95 -15.87
C LEU A 411 -8.66 32.00 -14.94
N SER A 412 -7.72 31.59 -14.08
CA SER A 412 -7.09 32.49 -13.11
C SER A 412 -6.14 33.48 -13.80
N ARG A 413 -5.88 34.61 -13.16
CA ARG A 413 -4.99 35.64 -13.72
C ARG A 413 -3.55 35.12 -13.85
N GLU A 414 -3.13 34.30 -12.90
CA GLU A 414 -1.82 33.65 -12.87
C GLU A 414 -1.68 32.67 -14.04
N ALA A 415 -2.69 31.83 -14.29
CA ALA A 415 -2.68 30.90 -15.41
C ALA A 415 -2.68 31.61 -16.77
N VAL A 416 -3.41 32.74 -16.87
CA VAL A 416 -3.38 33.58 -18.08
C VAL A 416 -2.00 34.22 -18.28
N ALA A 417 -1.36 34.69 -17.21
CA ALA A 417 -0.02 35.25 -17.27
C ALA A 417 1.02 34.20 -17.67
N GLU A 418 0.97 33.00 -17.07
CA GLU A 418 1.82 31.86 -17.43
C GLU A 418 1.65 31.47 -18.91
N ALA A 419 0.41 31.41 -19.39
CA ALA A 419 0.14 31.11 -20.79
C ALA A 419 0.78 32.14 -21.74
N ARG A 420 0.67 33.45 -21.43
CA ARG A 420 1.24 34.52 -22.26
C ARG A 420 2.76 34.64 -22.17
N GLN A 421 3.32 34.49 -20.96
CA GLN A 421 4.75 34.73 -20.73
C GLN A 421 5.59 33.50 -21.02
N ILE A 422 5.11 32.30 -20.68
CA ILE A 422 5.90 31.07 -20.72
C ILE A 422 5.48 30.18 -21.90
N MET A 423 4.18 29.97 -22.09
CA MET A 423 3.69 28.94 -23.02
C MET A 423 3.37 29.45 -24.43
N LEU A 424 3.41 30.76 -24.67
CA LEU A 424 3.09 31.35 -25.97
C LEU A 424 4.00 30.78 -27.06
N SER A 425 3.42 30.41 -28.20
CA SER A 425 4.16 29.74 -29.28
C SER A 425 5.36 30.55 -29.78
N THR A 426 5.28 31.89 -29.79
CA THR A 426 6.37 32.80 -30.19
C THR A 426 7.57 32.79 -29.24
N HIS A 427 7.38 32.40 -27.98
CA HIS A 427 8.48 32.27 -27.02
C HIS A 427 9.17 30.90 -27.10
N ASN A 428 8.55 29.93 -27.77
CA ASN A 428 8.95 28.53 -27.76
C ASN A 428 9.43 28.05 -29.13
N LEU A 429 10.39 28.78 -29.72
CA LEU A 429 10.91 28.51 -31.07
C LEU A 429 11.98 27.39 -31.11
N LEU A 430 12.61 27.09 -29.97
CA LEU A 430 13.74 26.16 -29.87
C LEU A 430 13.33 24.87 -29.18
N SER A 431 13.92 23.76 -29.62
CA SER A 431 13.83 22.47 -28.94
C SER A 431 14.49 22.56 -27.56
N PRO A 432 13.80 22.22 -26.46
CA PRO A 432 14.41 22.21 -25.13
C PRO A 432 15.50 21.15 -24.95
N GLY A 433 15.58 20.14 -25.84
CA GLY A 433 16.59 19.09 -25.76
C GLY A 433 17.90 19.44 -26.47
N SER A 434 17.83 19.97 -27.69
CA SER A 434 19.01 20.27 -28.53
C SER A 434 19.33 21.76 -28.66
N GLY A 435 18.40 22.65 -28.33
CA GLY A 435 18.53 24.10 -28.58
C GLY A 435 18.35 24.51 -30.05
N GLU A 436 18.12 23.54 -30.95
CA GLU A 436 17.90 23.82 -32.37
C GLU A 436 16.49 24.40 -32.62
N PRO A 437 16.31 25.23 -33.67
CA PRO A 437 14.99 25.72 -34.05
C PRO A 437 14.06 24.57 -34.45
N ILE A 438 12.95 24.41 -33.72
CA ILE A 438 11.91 23.42 -34.04
C ILE A 438 10.88 23.98 -35.03
N ILE A 439 10.74 25.30 -35.05
CA ILE A 439 9.82 26.07 -35.89
C ILE A 439 10.57 26.46 -37.17
N ALA A 440 10.97 25.46 -37.95
CA ALA A 440 11.63 25.65 -39.24
C ALA A 440 10.63 25.51 -40.40
N PRO A 441 10.79 26.23 -41.51
CA PRO A 441 10.02 25.98 -42.73
C PRO A 441 10.16 24.52 -43.17
N THR A 442 9.05 23.90 -43.54
CA THR A 442 8.99 22.52 -44.03
C THR A 442 8.27 22.44 -45.37
N LEU A 443 8.49 21.35 -46.11
CA LEU A 443 7.74 20.98 -47.32
C LEU A 443 7.60 22.15 -48.31
N ASP A 444 6.37 22.62 -48.52
CA ASP A 444 5.98 23.64 -49.49
C ASP A 444 6.73 24.95 -49.29
N MET A 445 6.99 25.35 -48.03
CA MET A 445 7.72 26.58 -47.72
C MET A 445 9.18 26.48 -48.19
N VAL A 446 9.80 25.32 -47.99
CA VAL A 446 11.18 25.06 -48.44
C VAL A 446 11.23 25.00 -49.97
N LEU A 447 10.27 24.33 -50.61
CA LEU A 447 10.19 24.26 -52.06
C LEU A 447 10.01 25.64 -52.69
N GLY A 448 9.14 26.48 -52.12
CA GLY A 448 8.92 27.85 -52.57
C GLY A 448 10.17 28.72 -52.46
N CYS A 449 10.85 28.68 -51.31
CA CYS A 449 12.12 29.39 -51.12
C CYS A 449 13.20 28.88 -52.07
N TYR A 450 13.34 27.56 -52.20
CA TYR A 450 14.30 26.92 -53.09
C TYR A 450 14.09 27.34 -54.54
N TYR A 451 12.85 27.25 -55.04
CA TYR A 451 12.49 27.64 -56.40
C TYR A 451 12.77 29.12 -56.69
N LEU A 452 12.57 29.99 -55.70
CA LEU A 452 12.85 31.43 -55.79
C LEU A 452 14.35 31.72 -55.83
N THR A 453 15.15 30.99 -55.05
CA THR A 453 16.61 31.17 -54.96
C THR A 453 17.40 30.36 -55.97
N MET A 454 16.73 29.53 -56.78
CA MET A 454 17.39 28.69 -57.78
C MET A 454 17.94 29.55 -58.91
N ASP A 455 19.24 29.44 -59.17
CA ASP A 455 19.89 30.16 -60.25
C ASP A 455 19.32 29.74 -61.62
N ARG A 456 19.10 30.73 -62.49
CA ARG A 456 18.55 30.53 -63.84
C ARG A 456 19.48 31.19 -64.86
N PRO A 457 20.57 30.51 -65.27
CA PRO A 457 21.57 31.07 -66.18
C PRO A 457 21.01 31.50 -67.54
N HIS A 458 19.85 30.96 -67.95
CA HIS A 458 19.17 31.34 -69.18
C HIS A 458 17.75 31.90 -68.93
N GLY A 459 17.49 32.38 -67.72
CA GLY A 459 16.22 32.98 -67.34
C GLY A 459 15.92 34.27 -68.09
N ARG A 460 14.65 34.66 -68.10
CA ARG A 460 14.22 35.96 -68.64
C ARG A 460 14.89 37.08 -67.84
N GLY A 461 15.67 37.94 -68.51
CA GLY A 461 16.48 38.98 -67.86
C GLY A 461 17.94 38.59 -67.59
N ALA A 462 18.37 37.37 -67.92
CA ALA A 462 19.77 36.98 -67.85
C ALA A 462 20.64 37.81 -68.81
N TYR A 463 21.85 38.17 -68.36
CA TYR A 463 22.83 38.89 -69.17
C TYR A 463 23.13 38.11 -70.44
N ARG A 464 22.93 38.77 -71.59
CA ARG A 464 23.39 38.27 -72.88
C ARG A 464 24.50 39.21 -73.33
N PRO A 465 25.73 38.71 -73.57
CA PRO A 465 26.77 39.55 -74.12
C PRO A 465 26.27 40.14 -75.44
N ALA A 466 26.42 41.45 -75.61
CA ALA A 466 26.15 42.10 -76.88
C ALA A 466 27.10 41.49 -77.93
N LYS A 467 26.54 41.10 -79.08
CA LYS A 467 27.30 40.54 -80.21
C LYS A 467 28.20 41.59 -80.84
#